data_AF-A0A7H0XI92-F1
#
_entry.id   AF-A0A7H0XI92-F1
#
_cell.length_a   1.000
_cell.length_b   1.000
_cell.length_c   1.000
_cell.angle_alpha   90.00
_cell.angle_beta   90.00
_cell.angle_gamma   90.00
#
_symmetry.space_group_name_H-M   'P 1'
#
loop_
_entity.id
_entity.type
_entity.pdbx_description
1 polymer ?
#
loop_
_entity_poly.entity_id
_entity_poly.type
_entity_poly.pdbx_seq_one_letter_code
_entity_poly.pdbx_strand_id
1 'polypeptide(L)'
;NPLAEVSNKRRVTSLGPGGLNRETAQFEVRDVHSTHYGRICPIETPEGQNIGLILNFAIFSKVNENGFLQTPYYKVNNGVVDYNDVRYLTAAEEIGYSFAQSSVRVDSDNKIVDKVLTIRRDYNYIIGTPTDIDFIEVSSKQIVSVAAAAVPFLENDDANRALMGSNMQRQAVPLLQTQAPLVATGIEADIAKYSSYNITAKNPGEVVFVDGSKIHIKNERGVTDKYTLRNFERSNQGTVIHQKPLVRLGQFVNKGDLLVDGSSFKDGEMALGKDVLVGFTTWNGYNFEDAVIINENLVKEDVYTSIHMEEQTIQFRSSRAGEDELTSNIPNVPKYALRNLDENGIVKVGSEVVAGDVLVGRVSPKGEDNPSQEEKLLMAILQQRPSTVKDTSLKVKNGHNGTVIHVEVISRDKGDVLEDGIDKIVKVSIAQKRKIKVGDKMAGRHGNKGVISIVLPEEDMPYLEDGTPLDIMLNPQGVPSRMNIGQVLELHLGMAARKLGVKFVTPSFDGVKKTDIEEALVEAGLDKSGKQTLIDPITGRKFDKPISVGVMYMLKLNHMVDDKMHARSVGPYSLITQQP
;
A
#
# COMPACT_ATOMS: atom_id res chain seq x y z
N ASN A 1 2.88 -0.69 2.89
CA ASN A 1 3.45 0.22 1.87
C ASN A 1 3.84 1.54 2.57
N PRO A 2 4.63 2.43 1.94
CA PRO A 2 5.13 3.66 2.58
C PRO A 2 4.02 4.66 2.92
N LEU A 3 2.96 4.76 2.11
CA LEU A 3 1.84 5.65 2.42
C LEU A 3 1.13 5.24 3.72
N ALA A 4 0.89 3.94 3.91
CA ALA A 4 0.29 3.40 5.12
C ALA A 4 1.13 3.69 6.36
N GLU A 5 2.47 3.65 6.23
CA GLU A 5 3.40 3.99 7.31
C GLU A 5 3.28 5.48 7.71
N VAL A 6 3.38 6.38 6.73
CA VAL A 6 3.32 7.84 6.95
C VAL A 6 1.93 8.24 7.49
N SER A 7 0.85 7.74 6.91
CA SER A 7 -0.52 7.98 7.37
C SER A 7 -0.72 7.45 8.80
N ASN A 8 -0.20 6.26 9.13
CA ASN A 8 -0.35 5.70 10.48
C ASN A 8 0.42 6.50 11.54
N LYS A 9 1.59 7.05 11.21
CA LYS A 9 2.35 7.95 12.11
C LYS A 9 1.68 9.30 12.33
N ARG A 10 0.81 9.72 11.41
CA ARG A 10 0.07 11.00 11.45
C ARG A 10 -1.40 10.84 11.88
N ARG A 11 -1.74 9.70 12.48
CA ARG A 11 -3.08 9.40 12.96
C ARG A 11 -3.34 10.05 14.31
N VAL A 12 -4.55 10.58 14.46
CA VAL A 12 -5.10 11.09 15.71
C VAL A 12 -6.28 10.20 16.10
N THR A 13 -6.34 9.80 17.37
CA THR A 13 -7.41 8.92 17.87
C THR A 13 -8.07 9.56 19.08
N SER A 14 -9.40 9.61 19.07
CA SER A 14 -10.21 9.99 20.23
C SER A 14 -10.44 8.80 21.17
N LEU A 15 -10.02 7.59 20.78
CA LEU A 15 -10.11 6.36 21.57
C LEU A 15 -8.85 6.14 22.41
N GLY A 16 -8.99 5.46 23.55
CA GLY A 16 -7.87 5.04 24.41
C GLY A 16 -8.05 5.47 25.87
N PRO A 17 -7.03 5.27 26.73
CA PRO A 17 -7.08 5.72 28.11
C PRO A 17 -7.33 7.23 28.21
N GLY A 18 -8.37 7.64 28.93
CA GLY A 18 -8.79 9.05 29.03
C GLY A 18 -9.55 9.60 27.82
N GLY A 19 -9.75 8.77 26.78
CA GLY A 19 -10.55 9.10 25.61
C GLY A 19 -11.97 8.53 25.67
N LEU A 20 -12.61 8.48 24.49
CA LEU A 20 -13.95 7.96 24.30
C LEU A 20 -13.94 6.44 24.07
N ASN A 21 -15.06 5.80 24.39
CA ASN A 21 -15.33 4.44 23.96
C ASN A 21 -16.18 4.44 22.68
N ARG A 22 -16.00 3.45 21.81
CA ARG A 22 -16.69 3.34 20.52
C ARG A 22 -18.21 3.26 20.68
N GLU A 23 -18.66 2.56 21.71
CA GLU A 23 -20.09 2.30 21.97
C GLU A 23 -20.79 3.51 22.61
N THR A 24 -20.06 4.35 23.34
CA THR A 24 -20.62 5.51 24.05
C THR A 24 -20.44 6.83 23.32
N ALA A 25 -19.58 6.87 22.29
CA ALA A 25 -19.31 8.06 21.52
C ALA A 25 -20.55 8.52 20.74
N GLN A 26 -21.05 9.70 21.10
CA GLN A 26 -22.20 10.36 20.47
C GLN A 26 -21.90 10.81 19.04
N PHE A 27 -22.94 11.18 18.30
CA PHE A 27 -22.83 11.58 16.89
C PHE A 27 -22.04 12.87 16.72
N GLU A 28 -22.22 13.84 17.62
CA GLU A 28 -21.62 15.17 17.56
C GLU A 28 -20.10 15.14 17.58
N VAL A 29 -19.50 14.16 18.26
CA VAL A 29 -18.04 14.02 18.33
C VAL A 29 -17.47 13.34 17.08
N ARG A 30 -18.31 12.67 16.29
CA ARG A 30 -17.91 12.02 15.04
C ARG A 30 -18.04 12.94 13.83
N ASP A 31 -18.74 14.06 14.00
CA ASP A 31 -19.00 15.00 12.92
C ASP A 31 -17.76 15.85 12.57
N VAL A 32 -17.74 16.38 11.35
CA VAL A 32 -16.66 17.23 10.86
C VAL A 32 -16.92 18.66 11.30
N HIS A 33 -16.14 19.13 12.28
CA HIS A 33 -16.25 20.51 12.76
C HIS A 33 -15.47 21.49 11.88
N SER A 34 -15.95 22.74 11.75
CA SER A 34 -15.31 23.79 10.94
C SER A 34 -13.87 24.14 11.35
N THR A 35 -13.50 23.87 12.60
CA THR A 35 -12.13 24.07 13.12
C THR A 35 -11.14 23.02 12.61
N HIS A 36 -11.61 21.89 12.06
CA HIS A 36 -10.75 20.88 11.46
C HIS A 36 -9.97 21.41 10.26
N TYR A 37 -10.46 22.47 9.62
CA TYR A 37 -9.81 23.11 8.48
C TYR A 37 -8.31 23.35 8.71
N GLY A 38 -7.47 22.79 7.84
CA GLY A 38 -6.02 22.90 7.90
C GLY A 38 -5.32 22.07 9.00
N ARG A 39 -6.08 21.45 9.91
CA ARG A 39 -5.56 20.74 11.09
C ARG A 39 -5.78 19.24 10.99
N ILE A 40 -7.02 18.85 10.72
CA ILE A 40 -7.47 17.46 10.61
C ILE A 40 -8.12 17.28 9.25
N CYS A 41 -7.75 16.22 8.55
CA CYS A 41 -8.34 15.93 7.25
C CYS A 41 -9.82 15.54 7.42
N PRO A 42 -10.74 16.17 6.67
CA PRO A 42 -12.17 15.83 6.73
C PRO A 42 -12.53 14.58 5.92
N ILE A 43 -11.60 14.05 5.13
CA ILE A 43 -11.83 12.93 4.20
C ILE A 43 -11.27 11.61 4.76
N GLU A 44 -10.03 11.60 5.27
CA GLU A 44 -9.36 10.36 5.68
C GLU A 44 -9.78 9.92 7.09
N THR A 45 -10.78 9.03 7.14
CA THR A 45 -11.20 8.29 8.34
C THR A 45 -11.50 6.83 7.95
N PRO A 46 -11.35 5.85 8.87
CA PRO A 46 -11.84 4.50 8.63
C PRO A 46 -13.36 4.48 8.43
N GLU A 47 -13.82 3.54 7.61
CA GLU A 47 -15.24 3.20 7.45
C GLU A 47 -15.73 2.37 8.66
N GLY A 48 -17.03 2.38 8.92
CA GLY A 48 -17.68 1.58 9.96
C GLY A 48 -17.66 2.24 11.35
N GLN A 49 -17.52 1.43 12.41
CA GLN A 49 -17.71 1.89 13.79
C GLN A 49 -16.73 2.96 14.27
N ASN A 50 -15.57 3.09 13.62
CA ASN A 50 -14.52 4.05 13.99
C ASN A 50 -14.61 5.38 13.23
N ILE A 51 -15.64 5.57 12.40
CA ILE A 51 -15.84 6.82 11.66
C ILE A 51 -15.89 8.02 12.61
N GLY A 52 -15.13 9.06 12.29
CA GLY A 52 -15.03 10.29 13.09
C GLY A 52 -14.21 10.18 14.38
N LEU A 53 -13.84 8.97 14.80
CA LEU A 53 -13.07 8.73 16.04
C LEU A 53 -11.59 8.48 15.78
N ILE A 54 -11.25 8.05 14.56
CA ILE A 54 -9.89 7.91 14.08
C ILE A 54 -9.74 8.84 12.89
N LEU A 55 -8.96 9.89 13.08
CA LEU A 55 -8.74 10.96 12.12
C LEU A 55 -7.26 11.05 11.77
N ASN A 56 -6.93 11.84 10.76
CA ASN A 56 -5.55 12.03 10.34
C ASN A 56 -5.22 13.53 10.28
N PHE A 57 -3.98 13.88 10.62
CA PHE A 57 -3.51 15.25 10.45
C PHE A 57 -3.58 15.68 8.99
N ALA A 58 -4.01 16.91 8.77
CA ALA A 58 -3.80 17.59 7.51
C ALA A 58 -2.29 17.82 7.25
N ILE A 59 -1.90 18.10 6.01
CA ILE A 59 -0.48 18.13 5.60
C ILE A 59 0.36 19.09 6.45
N PHE A 60 -0.08 20.35 6.60
CA PHE A 60 0.68 21.40 7.29
C PHE A 60 0.34 21.55 8.78
N SER A 61 -0.48 20.65 9.32
CA SER A 61 -0.86 20.71 10.73
C SER A 61 0.36 20.53 11.65
N LYS A 62 0.44 21.36 12.68
CA LYS A 62 1.47 21.33 13.73
C LYS A 62 0.82 21.33 15.11
N VAL A 63 1.47 20.68 16.07
CA VAL A 63 1.08 20.71 17.49
C VAL A 63 1.95 21.75 18.19
N ASN A 64 1.35 22.69 18.92
CA ASN A 64 2.09 23.67 19.72
C ASN A 64 2.54 23.08 21.07
N GLU A 65 3.29 23.86 21.86
CA GLU A 65 3.82 23.42 23.16
C GLU A 65 2.73 23.03 24.16
N ASN A 66 1.54 23.63 24.04
CA ASN A 66 0.37 23.34 24.88
C ASN A 66 -0.47 22.15 24.37
N GLY A 67 -0.09 21.51 23.26
CA GLY A 67 -0.82 20.39 22.67
C GLY A 67 -1.97 20.76 21.72
N PHE A 68 -2.17 22.05 21.41
CA PHE A 68 -3.21 22.48 20.47
C PHE A 68 -2.74 22.41 19.02
N LEU A 69 -3.68 22.07 18.13
CA LEU A 69 -3.43 22.01 16.70
C LEU A 69 -3.45 23.39 16.06
N GLN A 70 -2.42 23.65 15.26
CA GLN A 70 -2.23 24.88 14.52
C GLN A 70 -2.08 24.58 13.03
N THR A 71 -2.48 25.54 12.21
CA THR A 71 -2.29 25.52 10.76
C THR A 71 -1.66 26.85 10.31
N PRO A 72 -0.80 26.84 9.28
CA PRO A 72 -0.16 28.06 8.80
C PRO A 72 -1.05 28.88 7.88
N TYR A 73 -0.85 30.19 7.89
CA TYR A 73 -1.39 31.16 6.94
C TYR A 73 -0.36 32.25 6.62
N TYR A 74 -0.45 32.85 5.43
CA TYR A 74 0.27 34.08 5.10
C TYR A 74 -0.54 35.28 5.56
N LYS A 75 0.13 36.27 6.16
CA LYS A 75 -0.54 37.51 6.56
C LYS A 75 -0.85 38.38 5.33
N VAL A 76 -2.01 39.03 5.35
CA VAL A 76 -2.41 40.01 4.35
C VAL A 76 -2.43 41.40 4.99
N ASN A 77 -1.72 42.35 4.39
CA ASN A 77 -1.67 43.74 4.83
C ASN A 77 -2.31 44.62 3.75
N ASN A 78 -3.50 45.17 4.01
CA ASN A 78 -4.23 46.05 3.10
C ASN A 78 -4.40 45.48 1.67
N GLY A 79 -4.74 44.19 1.57
CA GLY A 79 -4.93 43.49 0.29
C GLY A 79 -3.64 43.05 -0.42
N VAL A 80 -2.48 43.21 0.22
CA VAL A 80 -1.18 42.69 -0.24
C VAL A 80 -0.77 41.50 0.63
N VAL A 81 -0.50 40.35 -0.01
CA VAL A 81 -0.07 39.12 0.66
C VAL A 81 1.42 39.22 1.01
N ASP A 82 1.75 39.00 2.29
CA ASP A 82 3.13 38.91 2.75
C ASP A 82 3.57 37.44 2.84
N TYR A 83 4.23 36.95 1.79
CA TYR A 83 4.75 35.59 1.73
C TYR A 83 5.91 35.30 2.69
N ASN A 84 6.47 36.33 3.35
CA ASN A 84 7.52 36.16 4.36
C ASN A 84 6.97 36.01 5.79
N ASP A 85 5.75 36.52 6.06
CA ASP A 85 5.09 36.41 7.38
C ASP A 85 4.13 35.21 7.40
N VAL A 86 4.66 34.03 7.73
CA VAL A 86 3.88 32.80 7.96
C VAL A 86 3.50 32.68 9.43
N ARG A 87 2.21 32.69 9.73
CA ARG A 87 1.69 32.55 11.10
C ARG A 87 0.95 31.24 11.28
N TYR A 88 1.33 30.48 12.31
CA TYR A 88 0.63 29.29 12.75
C TYR A 88 -0.43 29.68 13.77
N LEU A 89 -1.70 29.48 13.43
CA LEU A 89 -2.84 29.86 14.28
C LEU A 89 -3.55 28.62 14.82
N THR A 90 -3.89 28.63 16.11
CA THR A 90 -4.82 27.67 16.74
C THR A 90 -6.26 27.99 16.36
N ALA A 91 -7.19 27.07 16.60
CA ALA A 91 -8.61 27.30 16.34
C ALA A 91 -9.19 28.49 17.12
N ALA A 92 -8.68 28.76 18.33
CA ALA A 92 -9.11 29.90 19.13
C ALA A 92 -8.54 31.23 18.61
N GLU A 93 -7.30 31.21 18.11
CA GLU A 93 -6.64 32.39 17.52
C GLU A 93 -7.22 32.76 16.15
N GLU A 94 -7.88 31.85 15.44
CA GLU A 94 -8.58 32.17 14.17
C GLU A 94 -9.81 33.07 14.37
N ILE A 95 -10.39 33.10 15.57
CA ILE A 95 -11.63 33.84 15.84
C ILE A 95 -11.39 35.34 15.67
N GLY A 96 -12.29 36.00 14.94
CA GLY A 96 -12.23 37.43 14.63
C GLY A 96 -11.44 37.79 13.39
N TYR A 97 -10.64 36.87 12.83
CA TYR A 97 -9.90 37.07 11.59
C TYR A 97 -10.64 36.53 10.36
N SER A 98 -10.28 37.10 9.21
CA SER A 98 -10.85 36.79 7.90
C SER A 98 -9.83 36.07 7.01
N PHE A 99 -10.22 34.91 6.49
CA PHE A 99 -9.34 34.03 5.71
C PHE A 99 -9.79 33.90 4.26
N ALA A 100 -8.84 34.03 3.33
CA ALA A 100 -9.04 33.75 1.91
C ALA A 100 -8.44 32.39 1.50
N GLN A 101 -8.98 31.80 0.44
CA GLN A 101 -8.47 30.56 -0.15
C GLN A 101 -7.14 30.79 -0.87
N SER A 102 -6.33 29.74 -0.94
CA SER A 102 -5.04 29.76 -1.66
C SER A 102 -5.15 29.94 -3.18
N SER A 103 -6.33 29.71 -3.76
CA SER A 103 -6.61 29.82 -5.22
C SER A 103 -6.86 31.25 -5.71
N VAL A 104 -6.86 32.23 -4.81
CA VAL A 104 -7.08 33.65 -5.15
C VAL A 104 -5.94 34.18 -6.01
N ARG A 105 -6.27 34.98 -7.03
CA ARG A 105 -5.28 35.52 -7.96
C ARG A 105 -4.58 36.74 -7.36
N VAL A 106 -3.26 36.72 -7.39
CA VAL A 106 -2.39 37.84 -7.00
C VAL A 106 -1.59 38.36 -8.20
N ASP A 107 -1.27 39.65 -8.20
CA ASP A 107 -0.39 40.25 -9.19
C ASP A 107 1.11 40.13 -8.82
N SER A 108 1.99 40.73 -9.62
CA SER A 108 3.44 40.71 -9.39
C SER A 108 3.88 41.41 -8.10
N ASP A 109 3.05 42.29 -7.55
CA ASP A 109 3.29 43.00 -6.29
C ASP A 109 2.59 42.31 -5.11
N ASN A 110 2.15 41.06 -5.29
CA ASN A 110 1.41 40.23 -4.34
C ASN A 110 0.05 40.82 -3.91
N LYS A 111 -0.52 41.73 -4.71
CA LYS A 111 -1.82 42.32 -4.43
C LYS A 111 -2.92 41.44 -5.01
N ILE A 112 -3.99 41.26 -4.24
CA ILE A 112 -5.13 40.47 -4.67
C ILE A 112 -5.88 41.22 -5.78
N VAL A 113 -6.07 40.54 -6.92
CA VAL A 113 -6.65 41.11 -8.14
C VAL A 113 -8.18 41.08 -8.10
N ASP A 114 -8.74 40.04 -7.49
CA ASP A 114 -10.18 39.81 -7.43
C ASP A 114 -10.87 40.87 -6.57
N LYS A 115 -11.83 41.61 -7.16
CA LYS A 115 -12.53 42.70 -6.46
C LYS A 115 -13.47 42.21 -5.37
N VAL A 116 -14.00 41.02 -5.56
CA VAL A 116 -14.99 40.38 -4.68
C VAL A 116 -14.59 38.91 -4.58
N LEU A 117 -14.51 38.41 -3.35
CA LEU A 117 -14.10 37.04 -3.09
C LEU A 117 -14.85 36.45 -1.90
N THR A 118 -14.86 35.12 -1.83
CA THR A 118 -15.41 34.40 -0.67
C THR A 118 -14.36 34.34 0.43
N ILE A 119 -14.74 34.83 1.60
CA ILE A 119 -13.90 34.90 2.80
C ILE A 119 -14.53 34.03 3.87
N ARG A 120 -13.69 33.26 4.57
CA ARG A 120 -14.09 32.51 5.76
C ARG A 120 -13.83 33.35 7.00
N ARG A 121 -14.86 33.64 7.79
CA ARG A 121 -14.76 34.39 9.05
C ARG A 121 -15.69 33.76 10.09
N ASP A 122 -15.17 33.50 11.29
CA ASP A 122 -15.95 32.95 12.41
C ASP A 122 -16.82 31.74 12.00
N TYR A 123 -16.19 30.78 11.30
CA TYR A 123 -16.79 29.55 10.77
C TYR A 123 -17.82 29.71 9.64
N ASN A 124 -18.10 30.93 9.19
CA ASN A 124 -19.04 31.22 8.13
C ASN A 124 -18.32 31.68 6.84
N TYR A 125 -18.95 31.45 5.70
CA TYR A 125 -18.50 31.99 4.42
C TYR A 125 -19.29 33.25 4.09
N ILE A 126 -18.57 34.36 3.91
CA ILE A 126 -19.12 35.66 3.54
C ILE A 126 -18.48 36.16 2.25
N ILE A 127 -19.14 37.08 1.57
CA ILE A 127 -18.57 37.77 0.42
C ILE A 127 -17.94 39.06 0.94
N GLY A 128 -16.67 39.29 0.58
CA GLY A 128 -15.94 40.48 0.99
C GLY A 128 -14.96 40.97 -0.07
N THR A 129 -14.16 41.95 0.30
CA THR A 129 -13.18 42.62 -0.55
C THR A 129 -11.75 42.29 -0.11
N PRO A 130 -10.73 42.54 -0.96
CA PRO A 130 -9.33 42.31 -0.60
C PRO A 130 -8.85 42.98 0.69
N THR A 131 -9.45 44.10 1.07
CA THR A 131 -9.11 44.83 2.30
C THR A 131 -9.68 44.21 3.56
N ASP A 132 -10.68 43.34 3.42
CA ASP A 132 -11.32 42.65 4.55
C ASP A 132 -10.56 41.38 4.96
N ILE A 133 -9.55 40.97 4.20
CA ILE A 133 -8.78 39.74 4.42
C ILE A 133 -7.60 40.02 5.33
N ASP A 134 -7.48 39.22 6.40
CA ASP A 134 -6.34 39.28 7.31
C ASP A 134 -5.28 38.21 6.96
N PHE A 135 -5.73 37.06 6.45
CA PHE A 135 -4.88 35.91 6.19
C PHE A 135 -5.28 35.16 4.92
N ILE A 136 -4.33 34.52 4.27
CA ILE A 136 -4.54 33.60 3.14
C ILE A 136 -3.89 32.25 3.42
N GLU A 137 -4.51 31.18 2.95
CA GLU A 137 -3.96 29.82 3.04
C GLU A 137 -2.61 29.70 2.35
N VAL A 138 -1.77 28.78 2.84
CA VAL A 138 -0.44 28.55 2.26
C VAL A 138 -0.45 27.64 1.04
N SER A 139 -1.47 26.78 0.91
CA SER A 139 -1.55 25.79 -0.16
C SER A 139 -2.97 25.23 -0.29
N SER A 140 -3.36 24.89 -1.52
CA SER A 140 -4.63 24.23 -1.84
C SER A 140 -4.77 22.85 -1.18
N LYS A 141 -3.64 22.19 -0.88
CA LYS A 141 -3.61 20.89 -0.20
C LYS A 141 -3.68 21.00 1.32
N GLN A 142 -3.75 22.22 1.87
CA GLN A 142 -3.69 22.44 3.32
C GLN A 142 -4.83 21.76 4.08
N ILE A 143 -5.99 21.58 3.47
CA ILE A 143 -7.16 20.96 4.10
C ILE A 143 -7.07 19.42 4.18
N VAL A 144 -6.28 18.78 3.33
CA VAL A 144 -6.26 17.32 3.17
C VAL A 144 -5.07 16.66 3.87
N SER A 145 -5.19 15.36 4.13
CA SER A 145 -4.09 14.53 4.60
C SER A 145 -3.16 14.15 3.46
N VAL A 146 -2.02 13.54 3.81
CA VAL A 146 -1.05 13.00 2.85
C VAL A 146 -1.67 11.96 1.90
N ALA A 147 -2.57 11.10 2.41
CA ALA A 147 -3.20 10.06 1.58
C ALA A 147 -4.26 10.61 0.64
N ALA A 148 -5.09 11.54 1.11
CA ALA A 148 -6.08 12.19 0.26
C ALA A 148 -5.41 13.08 -0.80
N ALA A 149 -4.31 13.77 -0.44
CA ALA A 149 -3.56 14.58 -1.39
C ALA A 149 -2.85 13.78 -2.50
N ALA A 150 -2.70 12.46 -2.36
CA ALA A 150 -2.14 11.59 -3.39
C ALA A 150 -3.17 11.19 -4.47
N VAL A 151 -4.44 11.58 -4.30
CA VAL A 151 -5.49 11.39 -5.30
C VAL A 151 -5.52 12.59 -6.25
N PRO A 152 -5.25 12.41 -7.56
CA PRO A 152 -5.39 13.47 -8.55
C PRO A 152 -6.87 13.79 -8.74
N PHE A 153 -7.21 15.00 -9.20
CA PHE A 153 -8.61 15.39 -9.44
C PHE A 153 -9.56 15.13 -8.26
N LEU A 154 -9.04 15.25 -7.03
CA LEU A 154 -9.79 14.99 -5.80
C LEU A 154 -11.06 15.86 -5.72
N GLU A 155 -11.00 17.08 -6.26
CA GLU A 155 -12.12 18.01 -6.36
C GLU A 155 -13.28 17.53 -7.25
N ASN A 156 -13.06 16.49 -8.06
CA ASN A 156 -14.06 15.90 -8.96
C ASN A 156 -14.64 14.58 -8.45
N ASP A 157 -14.29 14.17 -7.24
CA ASP A 157 -14.82 12.98 -6.59
C ASP A 157 -15.76 13.35 -5.45
N ASP A 158 -16.83 12.57 -5.28
CA ASP A 158 -17.61 12.59 -4.05
C ASP A 158 -16.74 12.27 -2.83
N ALA A 159 -17.00 12.95 -1.72
CA ALA A 159 -16.19 12.84 -0.50
C ALA A 159 -16.12 11.38 0.03
N ASN A 160 -17.19 10.59 -0.12
CA ASN A 160 -17.15 9.19 0.31
C ASN A 160 -16.22 8.35 -0.57
N ARG A 161 -16.14 8.66 -1.87
CA ARG A 161 -15.22 7.97 -2.80
C ARG A 161 -13.79 8.40 -2.59
N ALA A 162 -13.55 9.67 -2.33
CA ALA A 162 -12.24 10.17 -1.91
C ALA A 162 -11.74 9.50 -0.62
N LEU A 163 -12.63 9.31 0.37
CA LEU A 163 -12.34 8.58 1.61
C LEU A 163 -11.94 7.14 1.32
N MET A 164 -12.74 6.43 0.52
CA MET A 164 -12.48 5.06 0.10
C MET A 164 -11.15 4.96 -0.66
N GLY A 165 -10.89 5.85 -1.61
CA GLY A 165 -9.65 5.92 -2.39
C GLY A 165 -8.42 6.11 -1.51
N SER A 166 -8.47 7.07 -0.59
CA SER A 166 -7.42 7.30 0.41
C SER A 166 -7.15 6.06 1.27
N ASN A 167 -8.21 5.36 1.70
CA ASN A 167 -8.10 4.14 2.50
C ASN A 167 -7.57 2.94 1.70
N MET A 168 -7.93 2.81 0.43
CA MET A 168 -7.50 1.71 -0.44
C MET A 168 -6.03 1.86 -0.85
N GLN A 169 -5.54 3.08 -1.08
CA GLN A 169 -4.12 3.32 -1.37
C GLN A 169 -3.21 2.79 -0.24
N ARG A 170 -3.63 2.88 1.03
CA ARG A 170 -2.90 2.32 2.18
C ARG A 170 -2.88 0.79 2.21
N GLN A 171 -3.79 0.13 1.51
CA GLN A 171 -3.91 -1.32 1.41
C GLN A 171 -3.17 -1.90 0.19
N ALA A 172 -2.61 -1.04 -0.67
CA ALA A 172 -1.87 -1.48 -1.83
C ALA A 172 -0.62 -2.28 -1.43
N VAL A 173 -0.41 -3.42 -2.08
CA VAL A 173 0.74 -4.30 -1.84
C VAL A 173 1.93 -3.83 -2.67
N PRO A 174 3.16 -3.83 -2.13
CA PRO A 174 4.35 -3.59 -2.93
C PRO A 174 4.49 -4.62 -4.07
N LEU A 175 4.60 -4.10 -5.29
CA LEU A 175 4.81 -4.90 -6.49
C LEU A 175 6.30 -5.23 -6.67
N LEU A 176 6.58 -6.32 -7.39
CA LEU A 176 7.93 -6.74 -7.73
C LEU A 176 8.66 -5.68 -8.58
N GLN A 177 7.93 -5.08 -9.52
CA GLN A 177 8.38 -3.96 -10.34
C GLN A 177 7.50 -2.75 -10.06
N THR A 178 8.08 -1.66 -9.59
CA THR A 178 7.38 -0.40 -9.33
C THR A 178 7.34 0.46 -10.58
N GLN A 179 6.34 1.34 -10.68
CA GLN A 179 6.22 2.36 -11.73
C GLN A 179 5.66 3.64 -11.10
N ALA A 180 6.34 4.75 -11.33
CA ALA A 180 5.85 6.06 -10.93
C ALA A 180 4.61 6.43 -11.75
N PRO A 181 3.55 7.00 -11.14
CA PRO A 181 2.32 7.32 -11.85
C PRO A 181 2.54 8.42 -12.90
N LEU A 182 1.96 8.26 -14.10
CA LEU A 182 2.00 9.29 -15.14
C LEU A 182 1.22 10.56 -14.78
N VAL A 183 0.15 10.41 -14.00
CA VAL A 183 -0.63 11.51 -13.44
C VAL A 183 -0.40 11.54 -11.94
N ALA A 184 0.43 12.48 -11.48
CA ALA A 184 0.80 12.62 -10.06
C ALA A 184 0.17 13.87 -9.46
N THR A 185 0.27 14.05 -8.14
CA THR A 185 -0.12 15.30 -7.48
C THR A 185 1.07 16.11 -6.97
N GLY A 186 2.27 15.51 -6.95
CA GLY A 186 3.51 16.08 -6.46
C GLY A 186 3.82 15.69 -5.01
N ILE A 187 2.84 15.13 -4.27
CA ILE A 187 3.07 14.65 -2.90
C ILE A 187 3.91 13.36 -2.86
N GLU A 188 4.01 12.66 -4.00
CA GLU A 188 4.71 11.39 -4.15
C GLU A 188 6.21 11.52 -3.82
N ALA A 189 6.82 12.64 -4.23
CA ALA A 189 8.23 12.94 -3.94
C ALA A 189 8.43 13.29 -2.45
N ASP A 190 7.50 14.02 -1.84
CA ASP A 190 7.54 14.32 -0.41
C ASP A 190 7.43 13.03 0.43
N ILE A 191 6.52 12.13 0.07
CA ILE A 191 6.37 10.83 0.73
C ILE A 191 7.66 10.01 0.61
N ALA A 192 8.31 10.03 -0.56
CA ALA A 192 9.57 9.35 -0.77
C ALA A 192 10.69 9.92 0.11
N LYS A 193 10.74 11.24 0.27
CA LYS A 193 11.72 11.93 1.12
C LYS A 193 11.54 11.65 2.60
N TYR A 194 10.30 11.62 3.09
CA TYR A 194 9.99 11.54 4.52
C TYR A 194 9.62 10.14 5.02
N SER A 195 9.41 9.15 4.15
CA SER A 195 9.16 7.77 4.56
C SER A 195 10.42 7.12 5.12
N SER A 196 10.27 6.30 6.17
CA SER A 196 11.39 5.55 6.75
C SER A 196 11.83 4.36 5.90
N TYR A 197 11.15 4.09 4.79
CA TYR A 197 11.58 3.10 3.80
C TYR A 197 12.77 3.58 2.98
N ASN A 198 12.94 4.90 2.82
CA ASN A 198 14.05 5.47 2.09
C ASN A 198 15.12 6.01 3.04
N ILE A 199 16.34 6.10 2.54
CA ILE A 199 17.50 6.61 3.25
C ILE A 199 17.92 7.91 2.59
N THR A 200 18.08 8.96 3.37
CA THR A 200 18.57 10.26 2.91
C THR A 200 20.02 10.47 3.32
N ALA A 201 20.79 11.20 2.51
CA ALA A 201 22.16 11.59 2.81
C ALA A 201 22.23 12.50 4.05
N LYS A 202 23.05 12.14 5.04
CA LYS A 202 23.24 12.96 6.25
C LYS A 202 24.14 14.17 6.02
N ASN A 203 25.14 14.01 5.17
CA ASN A 203 26.16 15.01 4.84
C ASN A 203 26.36 15.05 3.32
N PRO A 204 26.80 16.19 2.76
CA PRO A 204 27.18 16.27 1.37
C PRO A 204 28.51 15.55 1.12
N GLY A 205 28.62 14.87 0.00
CA GLY A 205 29.82 14.12 -0.36
C GLY A 205 29.70 13.37 -1.68
N GLU A 206 30.79 12.71 -2.05
CA GLU A 206 30.86 11.89 -3.25
C GLU A 206 30.61 10.42 -2.93
N VAL A 207 29.80 9.75 -3.76
CA VAL A 207 29.51 8.33 -3.62
C VAL A 207 30.72 7.51 -4.07
N VAL A 208 31.44 6.93 -3.11
CA VAL A 208 32.67 6.15 -3.37
C VAL A 208 32.41 4.65 -3.55
N PHE A 209 31.28 4.13 -3.07
CA PHE A 209 30.92 2.72 -3.20
C PHE A 209 29.40 2.56 -3.19
N VAL A 210 28.88 1.76 -4.12
CA VAL A 210 27.47 1.38 -4.20
C VAL A 210 27.38 -0.11 -4.51
N ASP A 211 26.59 -0.82 -3.72
CA ASP A 211 26.21 -2.20 -3.94
C ASP A 211 24.74 -2.39 -3.49
N GLY A 212 24.13 -3.52 -3.82
CA GLY A 212 22.77 -3.86 -3.40
C GLY A 212 22.61 -3.94 -1.88
N SER A 213 23.70 -4.05 -1.11
CA SER A 213 23.68 -4.16 0.35
C SER A 213 24.12 -2.90 1.10
N LYS A 214 24.96 -2.05 0.49
CA LYS A 214 25.65 -0.95 1.17
C LYS A 214 25.94 0.22 0.24
N ILE A 215 25.93 1.43 0.79
CA ILE A 215 26.33 2.66 0.12
C ILE A 215 27.36 3.38 1.01
N HIS A 216 28.46 3.84 0.45
CA HIS A 216 29.45 4.66 1.14
C HIS A 216 29.58 6.03 0.46
N ILE A 217 29.50 7.09 1.26
CA ILE A 217 29.64 8.48 0.81
C ILE A 217 30.83 9.08 1.53
N LYS A 218 31.78 9.63 0.77
CA LYS A 218 32.95 10.32 1.31
C LYS A 218 32.69 11.81 1.32
N ASN A 219 32.69 12.38 2.51
CA ASN A 219 32.53 13.82 2.70
C ASN A 219 33.82 14.56 2.33
N GLU A 220 33.74 15.86 2.08
CA GLU A 220 34.90 16.73 1.77
C GLU A 220 35.98 16.70 2.86
N ARG A 221 35.60 16.40 4.11
CA ARG A 221 36.50 16.24 5.26
C ARG A 221 37.23 14.89 5.31
N GLY A 222 37.05 14.02 4.32
CA GLY A 222 37.65 12.70 4.24
C GLY A 222 36.98 11.59 5.07
N VAL A 223 35.93 11.92 5.83
CA VAL A 223 35.13 10.94 6.60
C VAL A 223 34.18 10.21 5.65
N THR A 224 34.09 8.88 5.79
CA THR A 224 33.18 8.04 4.99
C THR A 224 31.95 7.65 5.79
N ASP A 225 30.79 8.16 5.38
CA ASP A 225 29.49 7.76 5.91
C ASP A 225 29.07 6.44 5.26
N LYS A 226 28.75 5.43 6.08
CA LYS A 226 28.33 4.10 5.62
C LYS A 226 26.85 3.88 5.89
N TYR A 227 26.13 3.46 4.87
CA TYR A 227 24.71 3.16 4.91
C TYR A 227 24.50 1.68 4.56
N THR A 228 23.79 0.95 5.42
CA THR A 228 23.41 -0.46 5.20
C THR A 228 21.97 -0.52 4.71
N LEU A 229 21.74 -1.26 3.63
CA LEU A 229 20.44 -1.40 2.99
C LEU A 229 19.69 -2.62 3.52
N ARG A 230 18.36 -2.52 3.56
CA ARG A 230 17.45 -3.60 3.92
C ARG A 230 17.10 -4.42 2.68
N ASN A 231 17.40 -5.71 2.71
CA ASN A 231 17.16 -6.61 1.59
C ASN A 231 16.33 -7.81 2.01
N PHE A 232 15.17 -7.98 1.36
CA PHE A 232 14.24 -9.08 1.60
C PHE A 232 13.89 -9.23 3.08
N GLU A 233 13.59 -8.12 3.76
CA GLU A 233 13.10 -8.14 5.14
C GLU A 233 11.58 -8.27 5.16
N ARG A 234 11.07 -8.98 6.16
CA ARG A 234 9.62 -9.19 6.33
C ARG A 234 8.98 -7.95 6.96
N SER A 235 7.89 -7.48 6.37
CA SER A 235 7.04 -6.46 6.98
C SER A 235 6.02 -7.06 7.95
N ASN A 236 5.42 -6.23 8.80
CA ASN A 236 4.38 -6.66 9.73
C ASN A 236 3.15 -7.28 9.04
N GLN A 237 2.87 -6.92 7.78
CA GLN A 237 1.77 -7.49 6.99
C GLN A 237 2.21 -8.67 6.12
N GLY A 238 3.41 -9.23 6.34
CA GLY A 238 3.92 -10.35 5.54
C GLY A 238 4.30 -9.97 4.10
N THR A 239 4.51 -8.68 3.82
CA THR A 239 5.06 -8.21 2.51
C THR A 239 6.56 -7.99 2.61
N VAL A 240 7.22 -7.73 1.48
CA VAL A 240 8.68 -7.53 1.44
C VAL A 240 9.10 -6.06 1.61
N ILE A 241 10.14 -5.83 2.40
CA ILE A 241 10.90 -4.58 2.46
C ILE A 241 12.23 -4.83 1.73
N HIS A 242 12.43 -4.13 0.62
CA HIS A 242 13.65 -4.21 -0.17
C HIS A 242 14.02 -2.81 -0.66
N GLN A 243 15.28 -2.43 -0.45
CA GLN A 243 15.83 -1.14 -0.85
C GLN A 243 16.78 -1.33 -2.03
N LYS A 244 16.63 -0.47 -3.04
CA LYS A 244 17.48 -0.43 -4.23
C LYS A 244 18.26 0.90 -4.25
N PRO A 245 19.59 0.88 -4.46
CA PRO A 245 20.34 2.11 -4.65
C PRO A 245 19.81 2.94 -5.81
N LEU A 246 19.59 4.24 -5.57
CA LEU A 246 19.23 5.23 -6.59
C LEU A 246 20.48 5.94 -7.13
N VAL A 247 21.47 6.16 -6.26
CA VAL A 247 22.71 6.87 -6.57
C VAL A 247 23.71 6.00 -7.33
N ARG A 248 24.57 6.65 -8.13
CA ARG A 248 25.64 6.00 -8.91
C ARG A 248 27.02 6.28 -8.32
N LEU A 249 27.98 5.40 -8.60
CA LEU A 249 29.39 5.61 -8.24
C LEU A 249 29.90 6.93 -8.84
N GLY A 250 30.59 7.75 -8.04
CA GLY A 250 31.11 9.06 -8.44
C GLY A 250 30.08 10.19 -8.45
N GLN A 251 28.82 9.92 -8.13
CA GLN A 251 27.81 10.97 -8.02
C GLN A 251 28.04 11.80 -6.74
N PHE A 252 27.99 13.12 -6.87
CA PHE A 252 27.95 14.02 -5.73
C PHE A 252 26.51 14.14 -5.21
N VAL A 253 26.32 14.01 -3.90
CA VAL A 253 25.01 14.12 -3.23
C VAL A 253 25.05 15.23 -2.18
N ASN A 254 23.93 15.93 -2.05
CA ASN A 254 23.75 16.95 -1.02
C ASN A 254 23.10 16.35 0.23
N LYS A 255 23.20 17.08 1.35
CA LYS A 255 22.48 16.72 2.57
C LYS A 255 20.97 16.71 2.31
N GLY A 256 20.34 15.58 2.61
CA GLY A 256 18.89 15.37 2.44
C GLY A 256 18.49 14.71 1.12
N ASP A 257 19.44 14.46 0.20
CA ASP A 257 19.16 13.76 -1.05
C ASP A 257 18.82 12.28 -0.79
N LEU A 258 17.93 11.73 -1.62
CA LEU A 258 17.55 10.32 -1.56
C LEU A 258 18.66 9.42 -2.09
N LEU A 259 19.03 8.42 -1.30
CA LEU A 259 20.07 7.45 -1.65
C LEU A 259 19.51 6.15 -2.23
N VAL A 260 18.29 5.80 -1.84
CA VAL A 260 17.64 4.53 -2.20
C VAL A 260 16.16 4.71 -2.47
N ASP A 261 15.63 3.83 -3.32
CA ASP A 261 14.21 3.55 -3.45
C ASP A 261 13.87 2.27 -2.68
N GLY A 262 13.01 2.38 -1.68
CA GLY A 262 12.43 1.25 -0.97
C GLY A 262 11.29 0.57 -1.74
N SER A 263 10.67 -0.41 -1.11
CA SER A 263 9.45 -1.05 -1.63
C SER A 263 8.37 -0.01 -1.90
N SER A 264 7.76 -0.07 -3.08
CA SER A 264 6.77 0.90 -3.57
C SER A 264 7.29 2.32 -3.81
N PHE A 265 8.56 2.46 -4.18
CA PHE A 265 9.13 3.69 -4.76
C PHE A 265 9.74 3.44 -6.13
N LYS A 266 9.80 4.48 -6.94
CA LYS A 266 10.49 4.48 -8.23
C LYS A 266 11.01 5.89 -8.53
N ASP A 267 12.31 6.00 -8.75
CA ASP A 267 13.02 7.22 -9.12
C ASP A 267 12.77 8.38 -8.14
N GLY A 268 12.74 8.08 -6.82
CA GLY A 268 12.48 9.08 -5.78
C GLY A 268 11.01 9.47 -5.61
N GLU A 269 10.08 8.72 -6.17
CA GLU A 269 8.64 8.98 -6.07
C GLU A 269 7.87 7.75 -5.58
N MET A 270 6.79 7.99 -4.84
CA MET A 270 5.89 6.92 -4.42
C MET A 270 5.23 6.23 -5.63
N ALA A 271 5.36 4.91 -5.66
CA ALA A 271 4.89 4.03 -6.74
C ALA A 271 4.14 2.82 -6.15
N LEU A 272 2.83 2.98 -5.89
CA LEU A 272 1.99 1.96 -5.25
C LEU A 272 1.40 0.93 -6.23
N GLY A 273 1.41 1.20 -7.53
CA GLY A 273 0.74 0.43 -8.57
C GLY A 273 1.39 0.58 -9.95
N LYS A 274 0.56 0.48 -10.99
CA LYS A 274 0.98 0.51 -12.40
C LYS A 274 0.00 1.32 -13.23
N ASP A 275 0.53 2.05 -14.19
CA ASP A 275 -0.24 2.71 -15.23
C ASP A 275 -0.63 1.68 -16.29
N VAL A 276 -1.93 1.49 -16.52
CA VAL A 276 -2.47 0.47 -17.43
C VAL A 276 -3.51 1.06 -18.37
N LEU A 277 -3.62 0.49 -19.57
CA LEU A 277 -4.59 0.88 -20.58
C LEU A 277 -5.99 0.34 -20.21
N VAL A 278 -6.87 1.25 -19.79
CA VAL A 278 -8.22 0.93 -19.34
C VAL A 278 -9.25 1.37 -20.38
N GLY A 279 -10.24 0.52 -20.63
CA GLY A 279 -11.45 0.87 -21.39
C GLY A 279 -12.72 0.77 -20.55
N PHE A 280 -13.55 1.81 -20.60
CA PHE A 280 -14.88 1.81 -19.96
C PHE A 280 -15.95 1.24 -20.90
N THR A 281 -16.07 -0.09 -20.92
CA THR A 281 -17.03 -0.81 -21.76
C THR A 281 -17.63 -1.99 -21.02
N THR A 282 -18.74 -2.55 -21.49
CA THR A 282 -19.34 -3.78 -20.95
C THR A 282 -18.94 -4.97 -21.81
N TRP A 283 -18.58 -6.09 -21.20
CA TRP A 283 -18.11 -7.27 -21.95
C TRP A 283 -18.73 -8.55 -21.40
N ASN A 284 -19.72 -9.10 -22.12
CA ASN A 284 -20.39 -10.39 -21.84
C ASN A 284 -20.83 -10.62 -20.37
N GLY A 285 -21.09 -9.54 -19.62
CA GLY A 285 -21.42 -9.61 -18.19
C GLY A 285 -20.26 -9.93 -17.26
N TYR A 286 -19.03 -10.13 -17.77
CA TYR A 286 -17.87 -10.42 -16.93
C TYR A 286 -17.46 -9.25 -16.05
N ASN A 287 -17.78 -8.02 -16.43
CA ASN A 287 -17.62 -6.83 -15.60
C ASN A 287 -18.94 -6.32 -15.03
N PHE A 288 -19.87 -7.22 -14.71
CA PHE A 288 -21.09 -6.88 -13.98
C PHE A 288 -20.75 -6.30 -12.59
N GLU A 289 -21.55 -5.31 -12.15
CA GLU A 289 -21.30 -4.56 -10.92
C GLU A 289 -19.88 -3.96 -10.89
N ASP A 290 -19.05 -4.44 -9.96
CA ASP A 290 -17.67 -4.02 -9.72
C ASP A 290 -16.66 -5.08 -10.15
N ALA A 291 -17.07 -6.03 -10.99
CA ALA A 291 -16.15 -7.02 -11.54
C ALA A 291 -15.18 -6.37 -12.54
N VAL A 292 -13.94 -6.83 -12.51
CA VAL A 292 -12.84 -6.33 -13.35
C VAL A 292 -12.38 -7.45 -14.26
N ILE A 293 -12.23 -7.13 -15.54
CA ILE A 293 -11.64 -8.02 -16.53
C ILE A 293 -10.21 -7.56 -16.75
N ILE A 294 -9.26 -8.50 -16.70
CA ILE A 294 -7.84 -8.21 -16.95
C ILE A 294 -7.33 -9.02 -18.13
N ASN A 295 -6.39 -8.45 -18.87
CA ASN A 295 -5.64 -9.12 -19.93
C ASN A 295 -4.64 -10.11 -19.30
N GLU A 296 -4.51 -11.30 -19.89
CA GLU A 296 -3.51 -12.28 -19.49
C GLU A 296 -2.07 -11.76 -19.57
N ASN A 297 -1.81 -10.78 -20.43
CA ASN A 297 -0.49 -10.17 -20.58
C ASN A 297 0.00 -9.56 -19.26
N LEU A 298 -0.92 -9.00 -18.45
CA LEU A 298 -0.60 -8.49 -17.11
C LEU A 298 -0.11 -9.59 -16.14
N VAL A 299 -0.54 -10.83 -16.36
CA VAL A 299 -0.12 -12.01 -15.58
C VAL A 299 1.19 -12.58 -16.12
N LYS A 300 1.35 -12.62 -17.46
CA LYS A 300 2.56 -13.08 -18.14
C LYS A 300 3.77 -12.22 -17.78
N GLU A 301 3.61 -10.89 -17.86
CA GLU A 301 4.66 -9.90 -17.61
C GLU A 301 4.86 -9.57 -16.11
N ASP A 302 4.23 -10.33 -15.21
CA ASP A 302 4.37 -10.16 -13.75
C ASP A 302 4.07 -8.73 -13.25
N VAL A 303 3.18 -8.01 -13.95
CA VAL A 303 2.88 -6.58 -13.71
C VAL A 303 2.40 -6.33 -12.28
N TYR A 304 1.51 -7.20 -11.79
CA TYR A 304 0.93 -7.13 -10.44
C TYR A 304 1.40 -8.27 -9.52
N THR A 305 2.60 -8.79 -9.77
CA THR A 305 3.20 -9.83 -8.91
C THR A 305 3.81 -9.21 -7.66
N SER A 306 3.51 -9.78 -6.49
CA SER A 306 4.02 -9.33 -5.18
C SER A 306 4.79 -10.45 -4.49
N ILE A 307 5.74 -10.09 -3.61
CA ILE A 307 6.45 -11.05 -2.77
C ILE A 307 5.88 -11.00 -1.36
N HIS A 308 5.50 -12.17 -0.86
CA HIS A 308 5.00 -12.37 0.49
C HIS A 308 5.97 -13.25 1.28
N MET A 309 6.17 -12.90 2.55
CA MET A 309 7.11 -13.58 3.45
C MET A 309 6.35 -14.10 4.66
N GLU A 310 6.32 -15.42 4.76
CA GLU A 310 5.73 -16.15 5.87
C GLU A 310 6.84 -16.63 6.80
N GLU A 311 6.70 -16.35 8.09
CA GLU A 311 7.60 -16.86 9.12
C GLU A 311 6.89 -17.99 9.86
N GLN A 312 7.51 -19.15 9.91
CA GLN A 312 7.03 -20.30 10.65
C GLN A 312 8.05 -20.66 11.72
N THR A 313 7.56 -20.80 12.95
CA THR A 313 8.40 -20.99 14.12
C THR A 313 8.02 -22.28 14.84
N ILE A 314 9.04 -23.01 15.29
CA ILE A 314 8.90 -24.16 16.16
C ILE A 314 9.77 -23.98 17.40
N GLN A 315 9.21 -24.34 18.55
CA GLN A 315 9.86 -24.27 19.85
C GLN A 315 10.13 -25.68 20.34
N PHE A 316 11.34 -25.94 20.80
CA PHE A 316 11.74 -27.19 21.44
C PHE A 316 11.56 -27.02 22.94
N ARG A 317 10.74 -27.89 23.54
CA ARG A 317 10.36 -27.80 24.94
C ARG A 317 10.84 -29.01 25.72
N SER A 318 11.20 -28.79 26.97
CA SER A 318 11.46 -29.85 27.93
C SER A 318 10.15 -30.24 28.62
N SER A 319 9.72 -31.49 28.47
CA SER A 319 8.49 -32.01 29.09
C SER A 319 8.81 -33.03 30.18
N ARG A 320 7.82 -33.40 31.01
CA ARG A 320 8.00 -34.46 32.02
C ARG A 320 8.34 -35.83 31.41
N ALA A 321 7.97 -36.07 30.16
CA ALA A 321 8.24 -37.31 29.45
C ALA A 321 9.63 -37.33 28.79
N GLY A 322 10.35 -36.20 28.81
CA GLY A 322 11.63 -35.99 28.17
C GLY A 322 11.65 -34.72 27.30
N GLU A 323 12.80 -34.48 26.67
CA GLU A 323 13.07 -33.29 25.87
C GLU A 323 12.70 -33.51 24.39
N ASP A 324 12.25 -32.44 23.73
CA ASP A 324 12.08 -32.45 22.28
C ASP A 324 13.44 -32.50 21.58
N GLU A 325 13.64 -33.46 20.67
CA GLU A 325 14.89 -33.60 19.92
C GLU A 325 14.76 -33.08 18.50
N LEU A 326 15.78 -32.34 18.06
CA LEU A 326 15.96 -31.90 16.67
C LEU A 326 16.66 -33.02 15.89
N THR A 327 15.99 -33.59 14.87
CA THR A 327 16.55 -34.71 14.10
C THR A 327 15.99 -34.77 12.69
N SER A 328 16.81 -35.27 11.75
CA SER A 328 16.40 -35.60 10.39
C SER A 328 15.70 -36.97 10.29
N ASN A 329 15.89 -37.84 11.29
CA ASN A 329 15.30 -39.19 11.30
C ASN A 329 13.93 -39.19 11.99
N ILE A 330 12.90 -38.86 11.24
CA ILE A 330 11.53 -38.71 11.74
C ILE A 330 10.72 -39.98 11.42
N PRO A 331 10.07 -40.62 12.42
CA PRO A 331 9.31 -41.84 12.19
C PRO A 331 8.08 -41.58 11.33
N ASN A 332 7.73 -42.54 10.45
CA ASN A 332 6.50 -42.54 9.64
C ASN A 332 6.34 -41.35 8.67
N VAL A 333 7.41 -40.64 8.32
CA VAL A 333 7.38 -39.56 7.31
C VAL A 333 7.95 -40.07 5.97
N PRO A 334 7.29 -39.82 4.83
CA PRO A 334 7.80 -40.23 3.53
C PRO A 334 9.11 -39.52 3.20
N LYS A 335 10.06 -40.23 2.59
CA LYS A 335 11.37 -39.68 2.16
C LYS A 335 11.23 -38.42 1.29
N TYR A 336 10.16 -38.34 0.49
CA TYR A 336 9.86 -37.16 -0.32
C TYR A 336 9.73 -35.89 0.52
N ALA A 337 9.03 -35.93 1.67
CA ALA A 337 8.83 -34.76 2.53
C ALA A 337 10.11 -34.35 3.30
N LEU A 338 11.10 -35.24 3.39
CA LEU A 338 12.38 -35.03 4.06
C LEU A 338 13.49 -34.55 3.11
N ARG A 339 13.24 -34.51 1.80
CA ARG A 339 14.26 -34.27 0.75
C ARG A 339 15.02 -32.95 0.90
N ASN A 340 14.42 -31.96 1.53
CA ASN A 340 14.96 -30.60 1.67
C ASN A 340 15.69 -30.37 3.02
N LEU A 341 15.69 -31.36 3.92
CA LEU A 341 16.36 -31.26 5.22
C LEU A 341 17.88 -31.45 5.08
N ASP A 342 18.62 -30.79 5.97
CA ASP A 342 20.04 -31.03 6.23
C ASP A 342 20.23 -32.20 7.22
N GLU A 343 21.49 -32.48 7.57
CA GLU A 343 21.85 -33.56 8.49
C GLU A 343 21.25 -33.36 9.89
N ASN A 344 21.09 -32.10 10.31
CA ASN A 344 20.50 -31.72 11.60
C ASN A 344 18.97 -31.81 11.60
N GLY A 345 18.32 -31.98 10.44
CA GLY A 345 16.87 -31.97 10.32
C GLY A 345 16.27 -30.57 10.16
N ILE A 346 17.05 -29.59 9.68
CA ILE A 346 16.59 -28.24 9.34
C ILE A 346 16.58 -28.08 7.82
N VAL A 347 15.56 -27.42 7.27
CA VAL A 347 15.48 -27.14 5.84
C VAL A 347 16.64 -26.27 5.33
N LYS A 348 17.18 -26.61 4.16
CA LYS A 348 18.26 -25.84 3.54
C LYS A 348 17.72 -24.54 2.93
N VAL A 349 18.42 -23.42 3.19
CA VAL A 349 18.13 -22.13 2.55
C VAL A 349 18.29 -22.27 1.02
N GLY A 350 17.34 -21.71 0.27
CA GLY A 350 17.24 -21.85 -1.18
C GLY A 350 16.35 -23.00 -1.65
N SER A 351 15.89 -23.87 -0.74
CA SER A 351 14.99 -24.98 -1.11
C SER A 351 13.59 -24.48 -1.47
N GLU A 352 13.02 -25.03 -2.54
CA GLU A 352 11.59 -24.88 -2.84
C GLU A 352 10.80 -25.91 -2.05
N VAL A 353 9.85 -25.40 -1.26
CA VAL A 353 9.03 -26.20 -0.36
C VAL A 353 7.55 -26.09 -0.74
N VAL A 354 6.86 -27.23 -0.66
CA VAL A 354 5.42 -27.32 -0.89
C VAL A 354 4.71 -27.72 0.39
N ALA A 355 3.39 -27.54 0.42
CA ALA A 355 2.57 -27.93 1.57
C ALA A 355 2.82 -29.39 1.97
N GLY A 356 3.03 -29.63 3.27
CA GLY A 356 3.34 -30.95 3.82
C GLY A 356 4.83 -31.31 3.86
N ASP A 357 5.72 -30.59 3.17
CA ASP A 357 7.16 -30.76 3.35
C ASP A 357 7.58 -30.40 4.78
N VAL A 358 8.59 -31.10 5.31
CA VAL A 358 9.12 -30.82 6.65
C VAL A 358 10.12 -29.68 6.57
N LEU A 359 9.90 -28.63 7.37
CA LEU A 359 10.81 -27.50 7.52
C LEU A 359 11.83 -27.73 8.65
N VAL A 360 11.36 -28.28 9.76
CA VAL A 360 12.20 -28.57 10.93
C VAL A 360 11.72 -29.88 11.53
N GLY A 361 12.58 -30.89 11.52
CA GLY A 361 12.35 -32.19 12.10
C GLY A 361 12.40 -32.12 13.62
N ARG A 362 11.27 -32.41 14.27
CA ARG A 362 11.17 -32.48 15.72
C ARG A 362 10.49 -33.78 16.11
N VAL A 363 11.15 -34.53 16.99
CA VAL A 363 10.58 -35.71 17.62
C VAL A 363 10.38 -35.43 19.10
N SER A 364 9.19 -35.74 19.60
CA SER A 364 8.88 -35.64 21.03
C SER A 364 8.76 -37.05 21.61
N PRO A 365 9.22 -37.29 22.85
CA PRO A 365 8.99 -38.55 23.53
C PRO A 365 7.49 -38.80 23.68
N LYS A 366 7.07 -40.02 23.36
CA LYS A 366 5.69 -40.47 23.49
C LYS A 366 5.54 -41.14 24.85
N GLY A 367 4.51 -40.76 25.61
CA GLY A 367 4.13 -41.51 26.82
C GLY A 367 3.66 -42.93 26.47
N GLU A 368 3.59 -43.81 27.46
CA GLU A 368 3.05 -45.16 27.29
C GLU A 368 1.57 -45.10 26.88
N ASP A 369 1.30 -45.23 25.58
CA ASP A 369 -0.05 -45.54 25.08
C ASP A 369 -0.27 -47.05 25.19
N ASN A 370 -1.44 -47.45 25.70
CA ASN A 370 -1.90 -48.83 25.64
C ASN A 370 -2.66 -49.05 24.32
N PRO A 371 -2.04 -49.64 23.28
CA PRO A 371 -2.74 -49.89 22.00
C PRO A 371 -3.89 -50.87 22.19
N SER A 372 -4.90 -50.76 21.32
CA SER A 372 -6.05 -51.66 21.33
C SER A 372 -5.64 -53.11 21.01
N GLN A 373 -6.52 -54.10 21.27
CA GLN A 373 -6.19 -55.50 20.98
C GLN A 373 -5.96 -55.73 19.48
N GLU A 374 -6.70 -55.01 18.62
CA GLU A 374 -6.57 -55.05 17.17
C GLU A 374 -5.22 -54.46 16.71
N GLU A 375 -4.80 -53.33 17.28
CA GLU A 375 -3.50 -52.72 16.97
C GLU A 375 -2.34 -53.61 17.44
N LYS A 376 -2.45 -54.23 18.62
CA LYS A 376 -1.46 -55.19 19.12
C LYS A 376 -1.32 -56.40 18.18
N LEU A 377 -2.44 -56.94 17.70
CA LEU A 377 -2.43 -58.04 16.73
C LEU A 377 -1.78 -57.61 15.41
N LEU A 378 -2.13 -56.42 14.90
CA LEU A 378 -1.55 -55.87 13.67
C LEU A 378 -0.02 -55.68 13.79
N MET A 379 0.45 -55.11 14.90
CA MET A 379 1.88 -54.94 15.17
C MET A 379 2.62 -56.28 15.26
N ALA A 380 1.98 -57.31 15.85
CA ALA A 380 2.53 -58.65 15.91
C ALA A 380 2.65 -59.30 14.53
N ILE A 381 1.65 -59.11 13.66
CA ILE A 381 1.67 -59.59 12.26
C ILE A 381 2.74 -58.87 11.44
N LEU A 382 2.82 -57.54 11.55
CA LEU A 382 3.77 -56.70 10.82
C LEU A 382 5.19 -56.71 11.42
N GLN A 383 5.39 -57.37 12.56
CA GLN A 383 6.64 -57.39 13.34
C GLN A 383 7.18 -55.97 13.63
N GLN A 384 6.30 -54.98 13.75
CA GLN A 384 6.68 -53.60 14.01
C GLN A 384 6.66 -53.33 15.51
N ARG A 385 7.75 -52.76 16.03
CA ARG A 385 7.80 -52.27 17.41
C ARG A 385 7.14 -50.89 17.49
N PRO A 386 6.38 -50.59 18.56
CA PRO A 386 5.86 -49.26 18.78
C PRO A 386 7.02 -48.26 18.90
N SER A 387 6.91 -47.15 18.18
CA SER A 387 7.87 -46.05 18.27
C SER A 387 7.76 -45.37 19.64
N THR A 388 8.89 -45.17 20.31
CA THR A 388 8.99 -44.42 21.58
C THR A 388 8.85 -42.91 21.38
N VAL A 389 8.96 -42.44 20.13
CA VAL A 389 8.90 -41.03 19.76
C VAL A 389 7.77 -40.77 18.77
N LYS A 390 7.17 -39.57 18.84
CA LYS A 390 6.15 -39.08 17.92
C LYS A 390 6.67 -37.92 17.07
N ASP A 391 6.20 -37.83 15.83
CA ASP A 391 6.45 -36.70 14.95
C ASP A 391 5.68 -35.46 15.44
N THR A 392 6.42 -34.41 15.80
CA THR A 392 5.88 -33.08 16.15
C THR A 392 6.56 -31.98 15.34
N SER A 393 7.06 -32.35 14.16
CA SER A 393 7.86 -31.52 13.26
C SER A 393 7.08 -30.33 12.71
N LEU A 394 7.81 -29.28 12.36
CA LEU A 394 7.27 -28.14 11.64
C LEU A 394 7.11 -28.52 10.17
N LYS A 395 5.87 -28.52 9.67
CA LYS A 395 5.56 -28.77 8.27
C LYS A 395 5.03 -27.50 7.62
N VAL A 396 5.28 -27.36 6.33
CA VAL A 396 4.74 -26.25 5.53
C VAL A 396 3.22 -26.29 5.58
N LYS A 397 2.61 -25.21 6.07
CA LYS A 397 1.15 -25.03 6.05
C LYS A 397 0.61 -25.00 4.62
N ASN A 398 -0.63 -25.45 4.44
CA ASN A 398 -1.32 -25.34 3.16
C ASN A 398 -1.36 -23.88 2.69
N GLY A 399 -1.04 -23.63 1.43
CA GLY A 399 -0.99 -22.29 0.83
C GLY A 399 0.33 -21.52 1.05
N HIS A 400 1.24 -22.00 1.92
CA HIS A 400 2.51 -21.34 2.21
C HIS A 400 3.68 -21.95 1.42
N ASN A 401 3.45 -22.34 0.17
CA ASN A 401 4.50 -22.82 -0.72
C ASN A 401 5.41 -21.67 -1.16
N GLY A 402 6.70 -21.95 -1.34
CA GLY A 402 7.66 -20.94 -1.74
C GLY A 402 9.11 -21.37 -1.56
N THR A 403 10.02 -20.41 -1.59
CA THR A 403 11.45 -20.64 -1.40
C THR A 403 11.85 -20.26 0.01
N VAL A 404 12.60 -21.14 0.68
CA VAL A 404 13.19 -20.82 2.00
C VAL A 404 14.30 -19.79 1.81
N ILE A 405 14.13 -18.61 2.41
CA ILE A 405 15.08 -17.49 2.26
C ILE A 405 16.00 -17.32 3.47
N HIS A 406 15.52 -17.67 4.66
CA HIS A 406 16.25 -17.44 5.89
C HIS A 406 15.82 -18.46 6.95
N VAL A 407 16.79 -18.94 7.72
CA VAL A 407 16.56 -19.81 8.87
C VAL A 407 17.35 -19.25 10.04
N GLU A 408 16.64 -18.99 11.14
CA GLU A 408 17.23 -18.48 12.38
C GLU A 408 17.10 -19.55 13.46
N VAL A 409 18.22 -19.89 14.12
CA VAL A 409 18.25 -20.82 15.25
C VAL A 409 18.71 -20.08 16.50
N ILE A 410 17.74 -19.78 17.36
CA ILE A 410 17.91 -19.14 18.67
C ILE A 410 18.00 -20.24 19.72
N SER A 411 19.01 -20.22 20.58
CA SER A 411 19.25 -21.31 21.53
C SER A 411 19.84 -20.79 22.81
N ARG A 412 19.43 -21.39 23.93
CA ARG A 412 19.96 -21.08 25.26
C ARG A 412 21.48 -21.30 25.34
N ASP A 413 22.00 -22.30 24.61
CA ASP A 413 23.43 -22.59 24.53
C ASP A 413 24.25 -21.47 23.86
N LYS A 414 23.61 -20.66 23.01
CA LYS A 414 24.24 -19.49 22.38
C LYS A 414 24.21 -18.23 23.25
N GLY A 415 23.64 -18.32 24.46
CA GLY A 415 23.49 -17.19 25.38
C GLY A 415 22.23 -16.35 25.14
N ASP A 416 21.29 -16.84 24.32
CA ASP A 416 20.02 -16.16 24.09
C ASP A 416 19.06 -16.34 25.28
N VAL A 417 18.36 -15.27 25.67
CA VAL A 417 17.36 -15.32 26.74
C VAL A 417 16.05 -15.88 26.17
N LEU A 418 15.68 -17.08 26.60
CA LEU A 418 14.46 -17.79 26.22
C LEU A 418 13.54 -17.97 27.43
N GLU A 419 12.23 -18.13 27.19
CA GLU A 419 11.26 -18.47 28.24
C GLU A 419 11.65 -19.80 28.94
N ASP A 420 11.23 -19.94 30.19
CA ASP A 420 11.51 -21.15 30.97
C ASP A 420 10.84 -22.38 30.35
N GLY A 421 11.63 -23.44 30.16
CA GLY A 421 11.20 -24.69 29.51
C GLY A 421 11.29 -24.67 27.98
N ILE A 422 11.84 -23.60 27.37
CA ILE A 422 12.20 -23.57 25.94
C ILE A 422 13.72 -23.58 25.80
N ASP A 423 14.23 -24.63 25.14
CA ASP A 423 15.68 -24.82 24.95
C ASP A 423 16.17 -24.18 23.65
N LYS A 424 15.34 -24.27 22.60
CA LYS A 424 15.67 -23.83 21.24
C LYS A 424 14.43 -23.35 20.50
N ILE A 425 14.59 -22.32 19.68
CA ILE A 425 13.58 -21.83 18.76
C ILE A 425 14.19 -21.82 17.36
N VAL A 426 13.52 -22.47 16.41
CA VAL A 426 13.90 -22.42 15.00
C VAL A 426 12.82 -21.66 14.25
N LYS A 427 13.21 -20.57 13.59
CA LYS A 427 12.35 -19.79 12.70
C LYS A 427 12.77 -20.03 11.26
N VAL A 428 11.79 -20.29 10.41
CA VAL A 428 11.99 -20.48 8.98
C VAL A 428 11.15 -19.46 8.24
N SER A 429 11.81 -18.65 7.42
CA SER A 429 11.16 -17.66 6.56
C SER A 429 11.03 -18.21 5.15
N ILE A 430 9.80 -18.26 4.64
CA ILE A 430 9.46 -18.69 3.29
C ILE A 430 8.99 -17.48 2.50
N ALA A 431 9.62 -17.23 1.34
CA ALA A 431 9.17 -16.23 0.40
C ALA A 431 8.34 -16.87 -0.71
N GLN A 432 7.16 -16.31 -0.96
CA GLN A 432 6.23 -16.72 -2.00
C GLN A 432 6.02 -15.57 -2.98
N LYS A 433 6.20 -15.85 -4.27
CA LYS A 433 5.76 -14.96 -5.34
C LYS A 433 4.27 -15.18 -5.57
N ARG A 434 3.47 -14.13 -5.40
CA ARG A 434 2.02 -14.16 -5.62
C ARG A 434 1.66 -13.33 -6.84
N LYS A 435 1.37 -14.03 -7.95
CA LYS A 435 0.82 -13.43 -9.16
C LYS A 435 -0.63 -12.97 -8.92
N ILE A 436 -1.12 -12.10 -9.79
CA ILE A 436 -2.53 -11.68 -9.77
C ILE A 436 -3.43 -12.77 -10.33
N LYS A 437 -4.64 -12.93 -9.78
CA LYS A 437 -5.58 -13.95 -10.21
C LYS A 437 -7.04 -13.56 -10.02
N VAL A 438 -7.92 -14.38 -10.59
CA VAL A 438 -9.38 -14.31 -10.35
C VAL A 438 -9.67 -14.37 -8.84
N GLY A 439 -10.52 -13.45 -8.38
CA GLY A 439 -10.88 -13.28 -6.97
C GLY A 439 -10.03 -12.26 -6.21
N ASP A 440 -8.85 -11.86 -6.73
CA ASP A 440 -8.07 -10.79 -6.13
C ASP A 440 -8.78 -9.43 -6.28
N LYS A 441 -8.54 -8.54 -5.31
CA LYS A 441 -9.09 -7.20 -5.31
C LYS A 441 -8.12 -6.18 -5.87
N MET A 442 -8.63 -5.38 -6.80
CA MET A 442 -7.97 -4.22 -7.38
C MET A 442 -8.72 -2.94 -7.04
N ALA A 443 -8.03 -1.81 -7.11
CA ALA A 443 -8.66 -0.51 -7.00
C ALA A 443 -7.87 0.57 -7.75
N GLY A 444 -8.56 1.60 -8.21
CA GLY A 444 -7.94 2.87 -8.56
C GLY A 444 -7.84 3.80 -7.34
N ARG A 445 -7.33 5.02 -7.56
CA ARG A 445 -7.19 6.04 -6.51
C ARG A 445 -8.49 6.75 -6.16
N HIS A 446 -9.52 6.62 -6.99
CA HIS A 446 -10.80 7.34 -6.94
C HIS A 446 -11.91 6.55 -6.23
N GLY A 447 -11.55 5.62 -5.33
CA GLY A 447 -12.51 4.77 -4.61
C GLY A 447 -13.29 3.79 -5.49
N ASN A 448 -12.82 3.55 -6.72
CA ASN A 448 -13.28 2.50 -7.62
C ASN A 448 -12.55 1.19 -7.26
N LYS A 449 -13.28 0.26 -6.67
CA LYS A 449 -12.78 -1.05 -6.27
C LYS A 449 -13.44 -2.11 -7.10
N GLY A 450 -12.70 -3.16 -7.42
CA GLY A 450 -13.29 -4.31 -8.07
C GLY A 450 -12.60 -5.62 -7.74
N VAL A 451 -13.29 -6.71 -8.06
CA VAL A 451 -12.77 -8.08 -7.94
C VAL A 451 -12.53 -8.59 -9.34
N ILE A 452 -11.38 -9.22 -9.57
CA ILE A 452 -11.09 -9.82 -10.87
C ILE A 452 -12.05 -11.00 -11.07
N SER A 453 -12.88 -10.93 -12.10
CA SER A 453 -13.83 -11.99 -12.44
C SER A 453 -13.25 -12.99 -13.42
N ILE A 454 -12.44 -12.51 -14.38
CA ILE A 454 -11.83 -13.33 -15.42
C ILE A 454 -10.52 -12.69 -15.88
N VAL A 455 -9.59 -13.56 -16.27
CA VAL A 455 -8.39 -13.21 -17.02
C VAL A 455 -8.64 -13.65 -18.45
N LEU A 456 -8.76 -12.69 -19.38
CA LEU A 456 -8.99 -13.00 -20.79
C LEU A 456 -7.66 -13.18 -21.53
N PRO A 457 -7.60 -14.12 -22.50
CA PRO A 457 -6.50 -14.19 -23.45
C PRO A 457 -6.29 -12.86 -24.20
N GLU A 458 -5.06 -12.57 -24.62
CA GLU A 458 -4.73 -11.31 -25.27
C GLU A 458 -5.49 -11.15 -26.59
N GLU A 459 -5.66 -12.26 -27.31
CA GLU A 459 -6.42 -12.36 -28.55
C GLU A 459 -7.92 -12.14 -28.37
N ASP A 460 -8.47 -12.27 -27.16
CA ASP A 460 -9.90 -12.07 -26.86
C ASP A 460 -10.17 -10.66 -26.30
N MET A 461 -9.12 -9.87 -26.06
CA MET A 461 -9.25 -8.50 -25.56
C MET A 461 -9.58 -7.52 -26.68
N PRO A 462 -10.58 -6.64 -26.49
CA PRO A 462 -10.78 -5.49 -27.39
C PRO A 462 -9.51 -4.68 -27.53
N TYR A 463 -9.23 -4.23 -28.76
CA TYR A 463 -8.00 -3.51 -29.09
C TYR A 463 -8.28 -2.21 -29.82
N LEU A 464 -7.30 -1.29 -29.75
CA LEU A 464 -7.30 -0.01 -30.45
C LEU A 464 -7.02 -0.19 -31.95
N GLU A 465 -7.25 0.84 -32.77
CA GLU A 465 -6.98 0.76 -34.21
C GLU A 465 -5.49 0.51 -34.55
N ASP A 466 -4.58 0.81 -33.63
CA ASP A 466 -3.15 0.51 -33.76
C ASP A 466 -2.78 -0.95 -33.42
N GLY A 467 -3.77 -1.77 -33.05
CA GLY A 467 -3.59 -3.17 -32.68
C GLY A 467 -3.31 -3.39 -31.19
N THR A 468 -3.16 -2.33 -30.38
CA THR A 468 -2.87 -2.47 -28.95
C THR A 468 -4.10 -2.98 -28.19
N PRO A 469 -4.04 -4.15 -27.53
CA PRO A 469 -5.14 -4.65 -26.71
C PRO A 469 -5.30 -3.83 -25.42
N LEU A 470 -6.51 -3.76 -24.89
CA LEU A 470 -6.75 -3.20 -23.57
C LEU A 470 -6.08 -4.07 -22.50
N ASP A 471 -5.61 -3.44 -21.42
CA ASP A 471 -5.08 -4.15 -20.25
C ASP A 471 -6.21 -4.51 -19.29
N ILE A 472 -7.16 -3.60 -19.09
CA ILE A 472 -8.27 -3.74 -18.15
C ILE A 472 -9.56 -3.18 -18.74
N MET A 473 -10.67 -3.87 -18.53
CA MET A 473 -12.00 -3.34 -18.81
C MET A 473 -12.80 -3.11 -17.53
N LEU A 474 -13.37 -1.91 -17.41
CA LEU A 474 -14.20 -1.51 -16.28
C LEU A 474 -15.62 -1.15 -16.74
N ASN A 475 -16.58 -1.36 -15.85
CA ASN A 475 -17.97 -1.04 -16.12
C ASN A 475 -18.21 0.49 -16.11
N PRO A 476 -18.70 1.09 -17.21
CA PRO A 476 -18.98 2.53 -17.26
C PRO A 476 -20.10 2.95 -16.30
N GLN A 477 -21.03 2.06 -15.94
CA GLN A 477 -22.18 2.39 -15.07
C GLN A 477 -21.77 2.71 -13.63
N GLY A 478 -20.58 2.25 -13.22
CA GLY A 478 -20.03 2.49 -11.90
C GLY A 478 -19.60 3.94 -11.66
N VAL A 479 -19.38 4.74 -12.71
CA VAL A 479 -18.88 6.12 -12.57
C VAL A 479 -20.00 7.09 -12.19
N PRO A 480 -21.14 7.18 -12.93
CA PRO A 480 -22.18 8.17 -12.61
C PRO A 480 -22.87 7.91 -11.27
N SER A 481 -23.09 6.63 -10.92
CA SER A 481 -23.73 6.24 -9.66
C SER A 481 -22.90 6.57 -8.42
N ARG A 482 -21.57 6.68 -8.58
CA ARG A 482 -20.62 6.93 -7.48
C ARG A 482 -20.06 8.34 -7.48
N MET A 483 -20.31 9.11 -8.54
CA MET A 483 -19.85 10.49 -8.69
C MET A 483 -18.33 10.65 -8.47
N ASN A 484 -17.53 9.68 -8.93
CA ASN A 484 -16.07 9.73 -8.91
C ASN A 484 -15.53 9.98 -10.33
N ILE A 485 -15.81 11.19 -10.83
CA ILE A 485 -15.49 11.61 -12.20
C ILE A 485 -13.98 11.78 -12.38
N GLY A 486 -13.23 11.99 -11.29
CA GLY A 486 -11.78 12.13 -11.31
C GLY A 486 -11.07 10.99 -12.05
N GLN A 487 -11.58 9.75 -11.96
CA GLN A 487 -10.98 8.59 -12.64
C GLN A 487 -11.03 8.70 -14.18
N VAL A 488 -12.06 9.38 -14.72
CA VAL A 488 -12.19 9.58 -16.17
C VAL A 488 -11.25 10.69 -16.64
N LEU A 489 -11.08 11.73 -15.81
CA LEU A 489 -10.12 12.80 -16.07
C LEU A 489 -8.68 12.27 -16.01
N GLU A 490 -8.38 11.44 -15.01
CA GLU A 490 -7.11 10.71 -14.90
C GLU A 490 -6.87 9.85 -16.15
N LEU A 491 -7.88 9.08 -16.58
CA LEU A 491 -7.79 8.20 -17.74
C LEU A 491 -7.43 8.97 -19.03
N HIS A 492 -8.09 10.10 -19.29
CA HIS A 492 -7.81 10.91 -20.47
C HIS A 492 -6.43 11.60 -20.39
N LEU A 493 -6.11 12.23 -19.26
CA LEU A 493 -4.82 12.90 -19.08
C LEU A 493 -3.65 11.91 -19.11
N GLY A 494 -3.84 10.70 -18.56
CA GLY A 494 -2.87 9.62 -18.61
C GLY A 494 -2.62 9.12 -20.04
N MET A 495 -3.66 9.09 -20.88
CA MET A 495 -3.49 8.75 -22.30
C MET A 495 -2.64 9.79 -23.03
N ALA A 496 -2.90 11.08 -22.79
CA ALA A 496 -2.09 12.17 -23.33
C ALA A 496 -0.64 12.07 -22.84
N ALA A 497 -0.43 11.85 -21.53
CA ALA A 497 0.89 11.65 -20.93
C ALA A 497 1.67 10.52 -21.62
N ARG A 498 1.02 9.37 -21.82
CA ARG A 498 1.66 8.20 -22.46
C ARG A 498 2.08 8.50 -23.90
N LYS A 499 1.24 9.17 -24.70
CA LYS A 499 1.56 9.49 -26.10
C LYS A 499 2.63 10.58 -26.23
N LEU A 500 2.61 11.58 -25.35
CA LEU A 500 3.60 12.67 -25.33
C LEU A 500 4.93 12.25 -24.66
N GLY A 501 4.94 11.17 -23.88
CA GLY A 501 6.11 10.74 -23.11
C GLY A 501 6.43 11.68 -21.94
N VAL A 502 5.41 12.34 -21.39
CA VAL A 502 5.55 13.30 -20.29
C VAL A 502 4.78 12.84 -19.06
N LYS A 503 5.07 13.47 -17.93
CA LYS A 503 4.37 13.27 -16.67
C LYS A 503 3.63 14.56 -16.30
N PHE A 504 2.36 14.44 -15.91
CA PHE A 504 1.58 15.57 -15.43
C PHE A 504 1.49 15.58 -13.90
N VAL A 505 1.47 16.80 -13.35
CA VAL A 505 1.26 17.04 -11.91
C VAL A 505 -0.03 17.84 -11.76
N THR A 506 -1.01 17.26 -11.08
CA THR A 506 -2.31 17.88 -10.79
C THR A 506 -2.53 17.91 -9.27
N PRO A 507 -2.09 18.98 -8.58
CA PRO A 507 -2.36 19.20 -7.16
C PRO A 507 -3.85 19.11 -6.81
N SER A 508 -4.20 18.63 -5.62
CA SER A 508 -5.59 18.63 -5.14
C SER A 508 -6.12 20.07 -5.04
N PHE A 509 -7.32 20.33 -5.58
CA PHE A 509 -8.00 21.64 -5.60
C PHE A 509 -7.33 22.75 -6.41
N ASP A 510 -6.10 22.55 -6.89
CA ASP A 510 -5.39 23.43 -7.82
C ASP A 510 -4.85 22.63 -9.02
N GLY A 511 -5.69 21.71 -9.49
CA GLY A 511 -5.35 20.76 -10.53
C GLY A 511 -5.61 21.26 -11.94
N VAL A 512 -5.14 20.45 -12.90
CA VAL A 512 -5.34 20.61 -14.34
C VAL A 512 -6.83 20.70 -14.65
N LYS A 513 -7.24 21.69 -15.45
CA LYS A 513 -8.65 21.87 -15.80
C LYS A 513 -9.01 21.05 -17.04
N LYS A 514 -10.31 20.87 -17.26
CA LYS A 514 -10.82 20.11 -18.41
C LYS A 514 -10.31 20.65 -19.75
N THR A 515 -10.23 21.97 -19.90
CA THR A 515 -9.70 22.63 -21.10
C THR A 515 -8.27 22.23 -21.39
N ASP A 516 -7.45 22.15 -20.34
CA ASP A 516 -6.04 21.81 -20.45
C ASP A 516 -5.86 20.33 -20.82
N ILE A 517 -6.72 19.44 -20.29
CA ILE A 517 -6.76 18.02 -20.70
C ILE A 517 -7.14 17.90 -22.17
N GLU A 518 -8.15 18.65 -22.59
CA GLU A 518 -8.62 18.68 -23.98
C GLU A 518 -7.50 19.18 -24.94
N GLU A 519 -6.74 20.19 -24.53
CA GLU A 519 -5.57 20.69 -25.28
C GLU A 519 -4.43 19.67 -25.34
N ALA A 520 -4.11 19.03 -24.20
CA ALA A 520 -3.08 18.00 -24.13
C ALA A 520 -3.44 16.77 -24.99
N LEU A 521 -4.72 16.40 -25.08
CA LEU A 521 -5.19 15.35 -25.99
C LEU A 521 -4.97 15.72 -27.45
N VAL A 522 -5.28 16.97 -27.84
CA VAL A 522 -5.07 17.46 -29.20
C VAL A 522 -3.58 17.51 -29.53
N GLU A 523 -2.74 17.98 -28.62
CA GLU A 523 -1.27 17.97 -28.77
C GLU A 523 -0.73 16.54 -28.95
N ALA A 524 -1.30 15.57 -28.24
CA ALA A 524 -0.98 14.15 -28.36
C ALA A 524 -1.51 13.49 -29.66
N GLY A 525 -2.22 14.23 -30.52
CA GLY A 525 -2.83 13.70 -31.75
C GLY A 525 -4.06 12.82 -31.50
N LEU A 526 -4.74 13.00 -30.35
CA LEU A 526 -5.92 12.25 -29.96
C LEU A 526 -7.19 13.10 -30.09
N ASP A 527 -8.34 12.44 -30.11
CA ASP A 527 -9.62 13.13 -30.12
C ASP A 527 -9.86 13.90 -28.81
N LYS A 528 -10.38 15.12 -28.93
CA LYS A 528 -10.66 16.01 -27.81
C LYS A 528 -11.63 15.41 -26.78
N SER A 529 -12.48 14.45 -27.18
CA SER A 529 -13.40 13.77 -26.26
C SER A 529 -12.72 12.71 -25.38
N GLY A 530 -11.48 12.32 -25.68
CA GLY A 530 -10.77 11.23 -25.00
C GLY A 530 -11.32 9.83 -25.33
N LYS A 531 -12.24 9.73 -26.30
CA LYS A 531 -12.81 8.47 -26.75
C LYS A 531 -12.11 7.95 -27.99
N GLN A 532 -11.99 6.63 -28.07
CA GLN A 532 -11.35 5.93 -29.19
C GLN A 532 -12.23 4.78 -29.68
N THR A 533 -12.05 4.43 -30.95
CA THR A 533 -12.72 3.26 -31.53
C THR A 533 -12.00 2.00 -31.10
N LEU A 534 -12.76 1.07 -30.52
CA LEU A 534 -12.29 -0.28 -30.22
C LEU A 534 -12.78 -1.25 -31.30
N ILE A 535 -12.02 -2.32 -31.48
CA ILE A 535 -12.35 -3.43 -32.37
C ILE A 535 -12.57 -4.67 -31.52
N ASP A 536 -13.68 -5.36 -31.77
CA ASP A 536 -13.97 -6.66 -31.18
C ASP A 536 -13.09 -7.71 -31.87
N PRO A 537 -12.23 -8.44 -31.14
CA PRO A 537 -11.31 -9.38 -31.74
C PRO A 537 -11.98 -10.63 -32.30
N ILE A 538 -13.14 -11.03 -31.77
CA ILE A 538 -13.84 -12.24 -32.18
C ILE A 538 -14.51 -11.99 -33.53
N THR A 539 -15.14 -10.81 -33.69
CA THR A 539 -15.89 -10.48 -34.91
C THR A 539 -15.09 -9.65 -35.92
N GLY A 540 -14.00 -9.03 -35.51
CA GLY A 540 -13.24 -8.06 -36.29
C GLY A 540 -13.98 -6.74 -36.55
N ARG A 541 -15.14 -6.53 -35.92
CA ARG A 541 -15.97 -5.34 -36.13
C ARG A 541 -15.61 -4.24 -35.15
N LYS A 542 -15.69 -3.01 -35.62
CA LYS A 542 -15.62 -1.81 -34.77
C LYS A 542 -16.85 -1.77 -33.86
N PHE A 543 -16.67 -1.32 -32.62
CA PHE A 543 -17.77 -1.04 -31.72
C PHE A 543 -18.64 0.09 -32.30
N ASP A 544 -19.96 0.04 -32.05
CA ASP A 544 -20.93 0.99 -32.63
C ASP A 544 -20.68 2.45 -32.22
N LYS A 545 -20.09 2.66 -31.04
CA LYS A 545 -19.75 3.98 -30.51
C LYS A 545 -18.32 3.98 -29.97
N PRO A 546 -17.61 5.13 -30.07
CA PRO A 546 -16.29 5.26 -29.48
C PRO A 546 -16.38 5.18 -27.95
N ILE A 547 -15.39 4.54 -27.36
CA ILE A 547 -15.33 4.20 -25.94
C ILE A 547 -14.28 5.09 -25.26
N SER A 548 -14.52 5.49 -24.02
CA SER A 548 -13.48 6.16 -23.22
C SER A 548 -12.38 5.17 -22.91
N VAL A 549 -11.22 5.39 -23.52
CA VAL A 549 -10.03 4.53 -23.40
C VAL A 549 -8.83 5.41 -23.08
N GLY A 550 -8.08 5.03 -22.07
CA GLY A 550 -6.96 5.82 -21.61
C GLY A 550 -6.11 5.10 -20.58
N VAL A 551 -5.19 5.84 -19.95
CA VAL A 551 -4.25 5.25 -19.00
C VAL A 551 -4.63 5.68 -17.59
N MET A 552 -4.81 4.72 -16.70
CA MET A 552 -5.17 4.96 -15.31
C MET A 552 -4.24 4.21 -14.37
N TYR A 553 -3.95 4.80 -13.21
CA TYR A 553 -3.09 4.18 -12.22
C TYR A 553 -3.87 3.20 -11.33
N MET A 554 -3.61 1.90 -11.50
CA MET A 554 -4.32 0.83 -10.84
C MET A 554 -3.45 0.11 -9.80
N LEU A 555 -4.08 -0.25 -8.68
CA LEU A 555 -3.44 -0.81 -7.48
C LEU A 555 -3.93 -2.24 -7.24
N LYS A 556 -3.00 -3.12 -6.82
CA LYS A 556 -3.33 -4.43 -6.23
C LYS A 556 -3.46 -4.29 -4.72
N LEU A 557 -4.61 -4.65 -4.17
CA LEU A 557 -4.85 -4.57 -2.73
C LEU A 557 -4.36 -5.84 -2.01
N ASN A 558 -4.09 -5.72 -0.70
CA ASN A 558 -3.69 -6.84 0.15
C ASN A 558 -4.80 -7.87 0.43
N HIS A 559 -5.96 -7.72 -0.21
CA HIS A 559 -7.08 -8.65 -0.14
C HIS A 559 -6.98 -9.69 -1.26
N MET A 560 -6.06 -10.63 -1.09
CA MET A 560 -5.88 -11.74 -2.03
C MET A 560 -6.88 -12.86 -1.76
N VAL A 561 -7.25 -13.60 -2.80
CA VAL A 561 -8.21 -14.70 -2.68
C VAL A 561 -7.66 -15.87 -1.88
N ASP A 562 -6.36 -16.16 -1.98
CA ASP A 562 -5.72 -17.28 -1.27
C ASP A 562 -5.86 -17.18 0.24
N ASP A 563 -5.76 -15.96 0.78
CA ASP A 563 -5.84 -15.74 2.22
C ASP A 563 -7.29 -15.77 2.73
N LYS A 564 -8.27 -15.83 1.83
CA LYS A 564 -9.71 -15.81 2.15
C LYS A 564 -10.40 -17.13 1.87
N MET A 565 -9.75 -18.01 1.12
CA MET A 565 -10.29 -19.33 0.84
C MET A 565 -10.05 -20.23 2.05
N HIS A 566 -11.12 -20.52 2.78
CA HIS A 566 -11.11 -21.47 3.87
C HIS A 566 -12.20 -22.51 3.65
N ALA A 567 -11.80 -23.78 3.66
CA ALA A 567 -12.69 -24.92 3.61
C ALA A 567 -12.30 -25.89 4.73
N ARG A 568 -13.31 -26.44 5.40
CA ARG A 568 -13.13 -27.41 6.46
C ARG A 568 -14.20 -28.48 6.32
N SER A 569 -13.76 -29.74 6.20
CA SER A 569 -14.67 -30.89 6.30
C SER A 569 -14.77 -31.35 7.75
N VAL A 570 -13.64 -31.75 8.36
CA VAL A 570 -13.52 -32.12 9.78
C VAL A 570 -12.23 -31.49 10.32
N GLY A 571 -12.21 -31.09 11.59
CA GLY A 571 -11.03 -30.51 12.23
C GLY A 571 -11.10 -30.61 13.76
N PRO A 572 -10.14 -30.01 14.49
CA PRO A 572 -10.08 -30.08 15.94
C PRO A 572 -11.29 -29.39 16.58
N TYR A 573 -11.85 -29.96 17.64
CA TYR A 573 -12.98 -29.37 18.37
C TYR A 573 -12.49 -28.68 19.64
N SER A 574 -13.16 -27.58 20.00
CA SER A 574 -13.03 -26.97 21.31
C SER A 574 -13.37 -27.99 22.39
N LEU A 575 -12.46 -28.22 23.33
CA LEU A 575 -12.69 -29.19 24.41
C LEU A 575 -13.88 -28.82 25.30
N ILE A 576 -14.14 -27.51 25.46
CA ILE A 576 -15.19 -27.00 26.35
C ILE A 576 -16.56 -27.07 25.67
N THR A 577 -16.67 -26.48 24.48
CA THR A 577 -17.96 -26.33 23.80
C THR A 577 -18.28 -27.48 22.86
N GLN A 578 -17.30 -28.34 22.56
CA GLN A 578 -17.38 -29.38 21.53
C GLN A 578 -17.77 -28.83 20.15
N GLN A 579 -17.54 -27.53 19.93
CA GLN A 579 -17.76 -26.87 18.65
C GLN A 579 -16.49 -26.96 17.80
N PRO A 580 -16.62 -27.06 16.47
CA PRO A 580 -15.50 -27.03 15.54
C PRO A 580 -14.53 -25.87 15.76
#